data_AF-A0A7L1KL36-F1
#
_entry.id   AF-A0A7L1KL36-F1
#
_cell.length_a   1.000
_cell.length_b   1.000
_cell.length_c   1.000
_cell.angle_alpha   90.00
_cell.angle_beta   90.00
_cell.angle_gamma   90.00
#
_symmetry.space_group_name_H-M   'P 1'
#
loop_
_entity.id
_entity.type
_entity.pdbx_description
1 polymer ?
#
loop_
_entity_poly.entity_id
_entity_poly.type
_entity_poly.pdbx_seq_one_letter_code
_entity_poly.pdbx_strand_id
1 'polypeptide(L)'
;MANLKALVTSVELCSTITFPTLKKLSVNDMLTGHELADLELKVSFPCFTDVVTIWSSVSKHVRQQLLKKKPRAVSITGLGTFHIKKWHCFENGKMITLQGPVFSLSGTVAQIRDLHHASVPIPGDIKEVSVSYKRIHLDVPYSEKVVQHCMQETLNFFYFILKKKEDTDFILKDVGTLAIRGTEVTMAFCEDFLLSLNESTDMVEKLLTKKWVISDKEVTLFPSYFGRVHQFPQFEIRVVPRRISLTDIETFTEVESGMSSTGIKGNVSD
;
A
#
# COMPACT_ATOMS: atom_id res chain seq x y z
N MET A 1 -5.58 -5.27 23.56
CA MET A 1 -5.67 -6.63 22.96
C MET A 1 -7.02 -6.94 22.31
N ALA A 2 -8.15 -6.35 22.76
CA ALA A 2 -9.48 -6.62 22.18
C ALA A 2 -9.69 -6.10 20.73
N ASN A 3 -9.08 -4.97 20.35
CA ASN A 3 -9.23 -4.39 19.00
C ASN A 3 -8.46 -5.14 17.88
N LEU A 4 -7.41 -5.88 18.23
CA LEU A 4 -6.58 -6.59 17.23
C LEU A 4 -7.26 -7.89 16.79
N LYS A 5 -7.92 -8.60 17.71
CA LYS A 5 -8.76 -9.76 17.37
C LYS A 5 -9.91 -9.37 16.45
N ALA A 6 -10.60 -8.25 16.70
CA ALA A 6 -11.68 -7.79 15.83
C ALA A 6 -11.21 -7.49 14.38
N LEU A 7 -9.99 -6.98 14.21
CA LEU A 7 -9.39 -6.69 12.90
C LEU A 7 -8.88 -7.97 12.17
N VAL A 8 -8.48 -8.98 12.93
CA VAL A 8 -8.07 -10.30 12.40
C VAL A 8 -9.30 -11.13 12.02
N THR A 9 -10.34 -11.15 12.86
CA THR A 9 -11.57 -11.93 12.67
C THR A 9 -12.51 -11.33 11.61
N SER A 10 -12.54 -10.00 11.42
CA SER A 10 -13.35 -9.40 10.34
C SER A 10 -12.82 -9.72 8.93
N VAL A 11 -11.55 -10.08 8.81
CA VAL A 11 -10.91 -10.46 7.55
C VAL A 11 -11.05 -11.97 7.26
N GLU A 12 -11.29 -12.80 8.29
CA GLU A 12 -11.54 -14.25 8.14
C GLU A 12 -12.92 -14.59 7.57
N LEU A 13 -13.84 -13.63 7.50
CA LEU A 13 -15.22 -13.83 7.02
C LEU A 13 -15.52 -13.23 5.64
N CYS A 14 -14.53 -12.68 4.93
CA CYS A 14 -14.78 -12.02 3.65
C CYS A 14 -14.10 -12.77 2.48
N SER A 15 -14.84 -13.71 1.89
CA SER A 15 -14.65 -14.13 0.50
C SER A 15 -14.89 -12.98 -0.51
N THR A 16 -15.23 -11.78 -0.05
CA THR A 16 -15.41 -10.57 -0.86
C THR A 16 -14.85 -9.33 -0.14
N ILE A 17 -13.53 -9.21 -0.01
CA ILE A 17 -12.94 -7.93 0.43
C ILE A 17 -13.20 -6.92 -0.69
N THR A 18 -14.06 -5.94 -0.40
CA THR A 18 -14.28 -4.81 -1.30
C THR A 18 -13.30 -3.70 -0.93
N PHE A 19 -12.72 -3.05 -1.94
CA PHE A 19 -11.85 -1.88 -1.78
C PHE A 19 -12.53 -0.68 -2.47
N PRO A 20 -13.55 -0.06 -1.84
CA PRO A 20 -14.42 0.89 -2.52
C PRO A 20 -13.69 2.17 -2.93
N THR A 21 -12.69 2.61 -2.17
CA THR A 21 -11.93 3.83 -2.49
C THR A 21 -10.93 3.54 -3.60
N LEU A 22 -10.19 2.44 -3.55
CA LEU A 22 -9.33 2.00 -4.64
C LEU A 22 -10.15 1.79 -5.92
N LYS A 23 -11.35 1.20 -5.81
CA LYS A 23 -12.28 1.04 -6.93
C LYS A 23 -12.79 2.39 -7.47
N LYS A 24 -13.10 3.37 -6.62
CA LYS A 24 -13.55 4.71 -7.05
C LYS A 24 -12.43 5.52 -7.70
N LEU A 25 -11.24 5.51 -7.10
CA LEU A 25 -10.06 6.14 -7.68
C LEU A 25 -9.73 5.52 -9.04
N SER A 26 -9.99 4.23 -9.22
CA SER A 26 -9.88 3.52 -10.51
C SER A 26 -10.88 3.94 -11.60
N VAL A 27 -11.96 4.67 -11.31
CA VAL A 27 -13.11 4.85 -12.24
C VAL A 27 -13.35 6.31 -12.66
N ASN A 28 -12.56 7.28 -12.18
CA ASN A 28 -12.79 8.68 -12.55
C ASN A 28 -11.98 9.09 -13.79
N ASP A 29 -12.51 8.76 -14.98
CA ASP A 29 -12.77 9.77 -16.01
C ASP A 29 -13.83 9.26 -17.01
N MET A 30 -14.81 10.12 -17.28
CA MET A 30 -15.98 9.96 -18.16
C MET A 30 -17.02 8.89 -17.75
N LEU A 31 -18.15 9.36 -17.20
CA LEU A 31 -19.49 9.12 -17.76
C LEU A 31 -20.49 9.96 -16.95
N THR A 32 -21.04 10.98 -17.61
CA THR A 32 -22.21 11.73 -17.17
C THR A 32 -23.39 10.78 -16.98
N GLY A 33 -24.24 11.11 -16.01
CA GLY A 33 -25.33 10.27 -15.52
C GLY A 33 -26.30 9.73 -16.57
N HIS A 34 -27.03 8.70 -16.12
CA HIS A 34 -28.07 7.92 -16.80
C HIS A 34 -27.57 6.80 -17.75
N GLU A 35 -27.10 5.70 -17.16
CA GLU A 35 -27.46 4.30 -17.50
C GLU A 35 -26.47 3.36 -16.76
N LEU A 36 -26.89 2.82 -15.61
CA LEU A 36 -26.09 1.85 -14.84
C LEU A 36 -26.89 0.58 -14.51
N ALA A 37 -27.82 0.19 -15.38
CA ALA A 37 -28.53 -1.07 -15.19
C ALA A 37 -27.82 -2.26 -15.85
N ASP A 38 -27.48 -2.24 -17.14
CA ASP A 38 -27.30 -3.53 -17.84
C ASP A 38 -26.11 -3.65 -18.82
N LEU A 39 -24.95 -3.04 -18.54
CA LEU A 39 -23.74 -3.36 -19.31
C LEU A 39 -22.54 -3.80 -18.44
N GLU A 40 -22.24 -5.09 -18.57
CA GLU A 40 -20.98 -5.74 -18.20
C GLU A 40 -19.77 -4.99 -18.77
N LEU A 41 -19.02 -4.32 -17.90
CA LEU A 41 -17.79 -3.64 -18.31
C LEU A 41 -16.61 -4.63 -18.36
N LYS A 42 -16.36 -5.17 -19.56
CA LYS A 42 -15.05 -5.65 -20.02
C LYS A 42 -14.13 -4.44 -20.24
N VAL A 43 -13.38 -4.03 -19.22
CA VAL A 43 -12.25 -3.12 -19.42
C VAL A 43 -11.15 -3.41 -18.41
N SER A 44 -9.91 -3.47 -18.88
CA SER A 44 -8.71 -3.33 -18.05
C SER A 44 -8.61 -1.86 -17.64
N PHE A 45 -8.94 -1.51 -16.39
CA PHE A 45 -9.03 -0.11 -15.95
C PHE A 45 -7.73 0.38 -15.30
N PRO A 46 -7.15 1.50 -15.76
CA PRO A 46 -6.16 2.26 -15.00
C PRO A 46 -6.82 3.38 -14.18
N CYS A 47 -6.40 3.50 -12.91
CA CYS A 47 -6.00 4.79 -12.32
C CYS A 47 -4.96 4.55 -11.20
N PHE A 48 -3.88 3.85 -11.55
CA PHE A 48 -2.74 3.63 -10.65
C PHE A 48 -2.09 4.94 -10.22
N THR A 49 -2.18 5.97 -11.07
CA THR A 49 -1.54 7.27 -10.89
C THR A 49 -2.01 7.98 -9.62
N ASP A 50 -3.28 7.88 -9.25
CA ASP A 50 -3.83 8.58 -8.08
C ASP A 50 -3.34 7.97 -6.76
N VAL A 51 -3.37 6.64 -6.66
CA VAL A 51 -2.84 5.89 -5.53
C VAL A 51 -1.34 6.12 -5.40
N VAL A 52 -0.61 6.06 -6.52
CA VAL A 52 0.81 6.39 -6.59
C VAL A 52 1.07 7.84 -6.17
N THR A 53 0.20 8.78 -6.53
CA THR A 53 0.32 10.21 -6.16
C THR A 53 0.17 10.41 -4.65
N ILE A 54 -0.83 9.78 -4.04
CA ILE A 54 -1.03 9.81 -2.57
C ILE A 54 0.18 9.22 -1.86
N TRP A 55 0.64 8.04 -2.26
CA TRP A 55 1.80 7.38 -1.65
C TRP A 55 3.13 8.08 -1.97
N SER A 56 3.25 8.79 -3.10
CA SER A 56 4.38 9.68 -3.38
C SER A 56 4.41 10.85 -2.41
N SER A 57 3.25 11.42 -2.07
CA SER A 57 3.14 12.46 -1.04
C SER A 57 3.50 11.92 0.36
N VAL A 58 3.08 10.69 0.69
CA VAL A 58 3.51 9.99 1.92
C VAL A 58 5.03 9.83 1.96
N SER A 59 5.64 9.33 0.88
CA SER A 59 7.08 9.10 0.79
C SER A 59 7.87 10.41 0.91
N LYS A 60 7.41 11.47 0.23
CA LYS A 60 7.93 12.83 0.37
C LYS A 60 7.87 13.31 1.82
N HIS A 61 6.75 13.10 2.52
CA HIS A 61 6.62 13.47 3.92
C HIS A 61 7.63 12.73 4.82
N VAL A 62 7.79 11.42 4.62
CA VAL A 62 8.77 10.61 5.36
C VAL A 62 10.18 11.14 5.12
N ARG A 63 10.59 11.30 3.86
CA ARG A 63 11.91 11.85 3.48
C ARG A 63 12.14 13.20 4.14
N GLN A 64 11.18 14.12 4.07
CA GLN A 64 11.30 15.46 4.66
C GLN A 64 11.49 15.45 6.17
N GLN A 65 10.85 14.54 6.91
CA GLN A 65 11.00 14.46 8.36
C GLN A 65 12.35 13.86 8.77
N LEU A 66 12.85 12.89 8.00
CA LEU A 66 14.14 12.24 8.25
C LEU A 66 15.33 13.13 7.89
N LEU A 67 15.18 14.06 6.94
CA LEU A 67 16.23 15.02 6.54
C LEU A 67 16.28 16.30 7.40
N LYS A 68 15.47 16.41 8.46
CA LYS A 68 15.52 17.58 9.35
C LYS A 68 16.80 17.60 10.16
N LYS A 69 17.29 18.80 10.51
CA LYS A 69 18.43 18.99 11.44
C LYS A 69 18.30 18.19 12.74
N LYS A 70 17.07 18.07 13.25
CA LYS A 70 16.70 17.16 14.34
C LYS A 70 15.70 16.15 13.79
N PRO A 71 16.16 14.99 13.29
CA PRO A 71 15.29 14.00 12.67
C PRO A 71 14.35 13.41 13.72
N ARG A 72 13.16 13.04 13.27
CA ARG A 72 12.14 12.34 14.07
C ARG A 72 11.98 10.93 13.53
N ALA A 73 11.59 9.99 14.39
CA ALA A 73 11.11 8.71 13.91
C ALA A 73 9.74 8.94 13.23
N VAL A 74 9.53 8.36 12.05
CA VAL A 74 8.33 8.58 11.23
C VAL A 74 7.61 7.26 11.05
N SER A 75 6.44 7.16 11.67
CA SER A 75 5.59 5.97 11.66
C SER A 75 4.56 6.05 10.54
N ILE A 76 4.58 5.08 9.64
CA ILE A 76 3.47 4.81 8.71
C ILE A 76 2.61 3.76 9.37
N THR A 77 1.46 4.17 9.92
CA THR A 77 0.55 3.29 10.66
C THR A 77 0.23 2.04 9.86
N GLY A 78 0.52 0.88 10.46
CA GLY A 78 0.28 -0.43 9.83
C GLY A 78 1.44 -0.94 8.97
N LEU A 79 2.33 -0.10 8.45
CA LEU A 79 3.48 -0.53 7.65
C LEU A 79 4.75 -0.69 8.50
N GLY A 80 5.16 0.38 9.18
CA GLY A 80 6.37 0.41 10.00
C GLY A 80 6.87 1.81 10.28
N THR A 81 8.02 1.91 10.93
CA THR A 81 8.59 3.17 11.40
C THR A 81 10.01 3.37 10.88
N PHE A 82 10.29 4.54 10.33
CA PHE A 82 11.62 4.96 9.92
C PHE A 82 12.30 5.77 11.02
N HIS A 83 13.60 5.62 11.20
CA HIS A 83 14.41 6.54 11.99
C HIS A 83 15.83 6.63 11.44
N ILE A 84 16.58 7.66 11.87
CA ILE A 84 17.99 7.79 11.51
C ILE A 84 18.85 7.20 12.63
N LYS A 85 19.75 6.29 12.24
CA LYS A 85 20.81 5.79 13.09
C LYS A 85 22.13 6.44 12.69
N LYS A 86 22.95 6.73 13.69
CA LYS A 86 24.30 7.26 13.50
C LYS A 86 25.32 6.19 13.83
N TRP A 87 26.33 6.09 12.99
CA TRP A 87 27.51 5.28 13.24
C TRP A 87 28.74 6.16 13.23
N HIS A 88 29.74 5.80 14.01
CA HIS A 88 31.01 6.51 14.07
C HIS A 88 32.11 5.60 13.54
N CYS A 89 32.93 6.11 12.63
CA CYS A 89 34.15 5.47 12.18
C CYS A 89 35.35 6.38 12.42
N PHE A 90 36.53 5.77 12.61
CA PHE A 90 37.79 6.50 12.72
C PHE A 90 38.58 6.33 11.43
N GLU A 91 38.97 7.45 10.83
CA GLU A 91 39.71 7.47 9.58
C GLU A 91 40.66 8.67 9.55
N ASN A 92 41.91 8.46 9.16
CA ASN A 92 42.95 9.50 9.09
C ASN A 92 43.07 10.33 10.37
N GLY A 93 42.92 9.68 11.54
CA GLY A 93 42.98 10.33 12.85
C GLY A 93 41.76 11.19 13.20
N LYS A 94 40.69 11.17 12.40
CA LYS A 94 39.44 11.90 12.63
C LYS A 94 38.27 10.95 12.80
N MET A 95 37.33 11.30 13.68
CA MET A 95 36.07 10.58 13.81
C MET A 95 35.08 11.12 12.76
N ILE A 96 34.61 10.25 11.89
CA ILE A 96 33.58 10.53 10.88
C ILE A 96 32.25 9.97 11.39
N THR A 97 31.18 10.74 11.25
CA THR A 97 29.82 10.31 11.61
C THR A 97 29.04 10.01 10.34
N LEU A 98 28.63 8.76 10.18
CA LEU A 98 27.81 8.30 9.07
C LEU A 98 26.36 8.16 9.53
N GLN A 99 25.42 8.65 8.72
CA GLN A 99 23.99 8.62 9.02
C GLN A 99 23.28 7.72 8.03
N GLY A 100 22.46 6.81 8.54
CA GLY A 100 21.70 5.90 7.70
C GLY A 100 20.28 5.71 8.21
N PRO A 101 19.31 5.58 7.30
CA PRO A 101 17.95 5.26 7.68
C PRO A 101 17.87 3.80 8.12
N VAL A 102 17.01 3.55 9.11
CA VAL A 102 16.63 2.23 9.58
C VAL A 102 15.12 2.14 9.52
N PHE A 103 14.61 1.01 9.04
CA PHE A 103 13.19 0.72 9.02
C PHE A 103 12.87 -0.40 10.01
N SER A 104 11.91 -0.13 10.88
CA SER A 104 11.36 -1.07 11.85
C SER A 104 9.98 -1.52 11.38
N LEU A 105 9.82 -2.80 11.09
CA LEU A 105 8.55 -3.35 10.63
C LEU A 105 7.48 -3.24 11.72
N SER A 106 6.23 -2.91 11.33
CA SER A 106 5.12 -2.83 12.28
C SER A 106 4.80 -4.21 12.88
N GLY A 107 4.30 -4.22 14.11
CA GLY A 107 3.82 -5.46 14.74
C GLY A 107 2.71 -6.14 13.93
N THR A 108 1.89 -5.36 13.22
CA THR A 108 0.83 -5.88 12.33
C THR A 108 1.41 -6.71 11.20
N VAL A 109 2.41 -6.18 10.47
CA VAL A 109 3.02 -6.90 9.35
C VAL A 109 3.87 -8.06 9.86
N ALA A 110 4.58 -7.87 10.97
CA ALA A 110 5.39 -8.90 11.60
C ALA A 110 4.57 -10.15 11.96
N GLN A 111 3.34 -9.99 12.47
CA GLN A 111 2.48 -11.11 12.85
C GLN A 111 1.90 -11.90 11.66
N ILE A 112 1.76 -11.30 10.48
CA ILE A 112 1.12 -11.96 9.33
C ILE A 112 1.98 -13.12 8.77
N ARG A 113 3.30 -13.07 8.99
CA ARG A 113 4.27 -14.04 8.45
C ARG A 113 5.40 -14.39 9.44
N ASP A 114 5.18 -14.21 10.74
CA ASP A 114 6.18 -14.45 11.77
C ASP A 114 7.51 -13.67 11.53
N LEU A 115 7.42 -12.48 10.95
CA LEU A 115 8.57 -11.61 10.60
C LEU A 115 9.06 -10.79 11.80
N HIS A 116 8.99 -11.35 13.01
CA HIS A 116 9.29 -10.64 14.26
C HIS A 116 10.71 -10.09 14.31
N HIS A 117 11.66 -10.73 13.64
CA HIS A 117 13.05 -10.30 13.54
C HIS A 117 13.23 -8.92 12.86
N ALA A 118 12.27 -8.50 12.03
CA ALA A 118 12.31 -7.23 11.31
C ALA A 118 11.77 -6.04 12.14
N SER A 119 11.27 -6.29 13.36
CA SER A 119 10.82 -5.24 14.27
C SER A 119 11.98 -4.77 15.14
N VAL A 120 12.69 -3.73 14.68
CA VAL A 120 13.83 -3.16 15.41
C VAL A 120 13.32 -2.12 16.42
N PRO A 121 13.72 -2.20 17.71
CA PRO A 121 13.34 -1.19 18.70
C PRO A 121 13.83 0.21 18.32
N ILE A 122 12.96 1.20 18.47
CA ILE A 122 13.31 2.60 18.25
C ILE A 122 13.96 3.14 19.52
N PRO A 123 15.12 3.82 19.44
CA PRO A 123 15.75 4.48 20.58
C PRO A 123 14.78 5.46 21.28
N GLY A 124 14.66 5.38 22.60
CA GLY A 124 13.67 6.14 23.37
C GLY A 124 13.89 7.66 23.41
N ASP A 125 15.06 8.13 23.01
CA ASP A 125 15.41 9.53 22.85
C ASP A 125 14.88 10.15 21.55
N ILE A 126 14.50 9.33 20.57
CA ILE A 126 13.98 9.80 19.29
C ILE A 126 12.48 10.02 19.39
N LYS A 127 12.05 11.27 19.16
CA LYS A 127 10.63 11.59 19.08
C LYS A 127 9.99 10.93 17.86
N GLU A 128 8.99 10.09 18.10
CA GLU A 128 8.16 9.49 17.05
C GLU A 128 7.00 10.41 16.63
N VAL A 129 6.72 10.45 15.33
CA VAL A 129 5.55 11.10 14.73
C VAL A 129 4.93 10.17 13.71
N SER A 130 3.60 10.12 13.63
CA SER A 130 2.91 9.39 12.57
C SER A 130 2.72 10.24 11.31
N VAL A 131 2.66 9.58 10.16
CA VAL A 131 2.23 10.22 8.91
C VAL A 131 0.78 10.70 9.07
N SER A 132 0.58 12.00 8.91
CA SER A 132 -0.71 12.65 9.12
C SER A 132 -1.49 12.80 7.83
N TYR A 133 -2.69 12.21 7.75
CA TYR A 133 -3.59 12.38 6.60
C TYR A 133 -3.91 13.86 6.33
N LYS A 134 -4.07 14.65 7.40
CA LYS A 134 -4.20 16.11 7.31
C LYS A 134 -3.02 16.76 6.60
N ARG A 135 -1.80 16.30 6.83
CA ARG A 135 -0.65 16.87 6.13
C ARG A 135 -0.58 16.43 4.68
N ILE A 136 -0.89 15.16 4.40
CA ILE A 136 -0.82 14.56 3.06
C ILE A 136 -1.87 15.18 2.11
N HIS A 137 -3.11 15.37 2.57
CA HIS A 137 -4.19 15.93 1.74
C HIS A 137 -3.92 17.37 1.26
N LEU A 138 -3.05 18.11 1.94
CA LEU A 138 -2.64 19.46 1.51
C LEU A 138 -1.71 19.43 0.29
N ASP A 139 -1.08 18.29 0.00
CA ASP A 139 -0.11 18.13 -1.08
C ASP A 139 -0.71 17.38 -2.30
N VAL A 140 -2.00 16.99 -2.24
CA VAL A 140 -2.69 16.22 -3.30
C VAL A 140 -4.12 16.72 -3.50
N PRO A 141 -4.74 16.55 -4.68
CA PRO A 141 -6.09 17.06 -4.97
C PRO A 141 -7.21 16.20 -4.38
N TYR A 142 -6.97 15.52 -3.26
CA TYR A 142 -7.93 14.61 -2.62
C TYR A 142 -8.25 15.06 -1.20
N SER A 143 -9.49 14.84 -0.77
CA SER A 143 -9.88 15.10 0.62
C SER A 143 -9.12 14.22 1.61
N GLU A 144 -8.98 14.68 2.86
CA GLU A 144 -8.37 13.91 3.95
C GLU A 144 -8.97 12.50 4.09
N LYS A 145 -10.30 12.39 3.94
CA LYS A 145 -11.02 11.10 4.00
C LYS A 145 -10.60 10.15 2.87
N VAL A 146 -10.45 10.66 1.65
CA VAL A 146 -10.00 9.87 0.50
C VAL A 146 -8.56 9.41 0.69
N VAL A 147 -7.68 10.30 1.17
CA VAL A 147 -6.28 9.97 1.49
C VAL A 147 -6.21 8.86 2.54
N GLN A 148 -6.95 9.01 3.64
CA GLN A 148 -7.00 8.01 4.71
C GLN A 148 -7.47 6.65 4.19
N HIS A 149 -8.58 6.62 3.46
CA HIS A 149 -9.11 5.36 2.93
C HIS A 149 -8.17 4.73 1.89
N CYS A 150 -7.57 5.53 1.00
CA CYS A 150 -6.61 5.05 0.02
C CYS A 150 -5.42 4.35 0.70
N MET A 151 -4.82 4.99 1.71
CA MET A 151 -3.71 4.40 2.46
C MET A 151 -4.14 3.11 3.17
N GLN A 152 -5.30 3.12 3.84
CA GLN A 152 -5.82 1.96 4.55
C GLN A 152 -6.12 0.78 3.62
N GLU A 153 -6.81 1.03 2.50
CA GLU A 153 -7.16 0.01 1.53
C GLU A 153 -5.92 -0.55 0.82
N THR A 154 -4.91 0.28 0.53
CA THR A 154 -3.61 -0.18 -0.01
C THR A 154 -2.94 -1.15 0.95
N LEU A 155 -2.88 -0.80 2.24
CA LEU A 155 -2.28 -1.66 3.26
C LEU A 155 -3.10 -2.93 3.50
N ASN A 156 -4.43 -2.86 3.47
CA ASN A 156 -5.28 -4.04 3.56
C ASN A 156 -5.01 -5.01 2.40
N PHE A 157 -4.82 -4.48 1.18
CA PHE A 157 -4.47 -5.32 0.04
C PHE A 157 -3.05 -5.90 0.17
N PHE A 158 -2.09 -5.11 0.65
CA PHE A 158 -0.75 -5.59 1.00
C PHE A 158 -0.80 -6.75 2.02
N TYR A 159 -1.58 -6.61 3.09
CA TYR A 159 -1.76 -7.67 4.09
C TYR A 159 -2.40 -8.93 3.50
N PHE A 160 -3.34 -8.78 2.57
CA PHE A 160 -3.97 -9.90 1.88
C PHE A 160 -2.95 -10.71 1.07
N ILE A 161 -2.08 -10.04 0.30
CA ILE A 161 -0.96 -10.68 -0.41
C ILE A 161 -0.01 -11.35 0.59
N LEU A 162 0.29 -10.69 1.71
CA LEU A 162 1.12 -11.27 2.75
C LEU A 162 0.51 -12.54 3.35
N LYS A 163 -0.79 -12.58 3.65
CA LYS A 163 -1.45 -13.79 4.16
C LYS A 163 -1.40 -14.96 3.17
N LYS A 164 -1.39 -14.68 1.86
CA LYS A 164 -1.28 -15.70 0.80
C LYS A 164 0.12 -16.29 0.62
N LYS A 165 1.10 -15.88 1.41
CA LYS A 165 2.50 -16.33 1.29
C LYS A 165 3.21 -15.94 -0.03
N GLU A 166 2.64 -15.02 -0.80
CA GLU A 166 3.22 -14.44 -2.03
C GLU A 166 4.24 -13.31 -1.79
N ASP A 167 5.25 -13.17 -2.64
CA ASP A 167 6.27 -12.13 -2.49
C ASP A 167 5.74 -10.74 -2.86
N THR A 168 6.26 -9.71 -2.19
CA THR A 168 5.77 -8.34 -2.37
C THR A 168 6.86 -7.29 -2.18
N ASP A 169 6.76 -6.20 -2.93
CA ASP A 169 7.56 -4.99 -2.80
C ASP A 169 6.66 -3.81 -2.46
N PHE A 170 7.02 -3.08 -1.41
CA PHE A 170 6.40 -1.81 -1.06
C PHE A 170 7.38 -0.67 -1.36
N ILE A 171 7.14 0.04 -2.46
CA ILE A 171 8.00 1.09 -2.99
C ILE A 171 7.56 2.43 -2.40
N LEU A 172 8.49 3.08 -1.69
CA LEU A 172 8.36 4.44 -1.19
C LEU A 172 9.24 5.35 -2.03
N LYS A 173 8.61 6.06 -2.97
CA LYS A 173 9.30 6.91 -3.94
C LYS A 173 10.30 7.85 -3.26
N ASP A 174 11.51 7.91 -3.81
CA ASP A 174 12.61 8.75 -3.33
C ASP A 174 13.11 8.40 -1.91
N VAL A 175 12.65 7.30 -1.30
CA VAL A 175 13.08 6.81 0.01
C VAL A 175 13.73 5.44 -0.14
N GLY A 176 13.01 4.48 -0.71
CA GLY A 176 13.47 3.10 -0.82
C GLY A 176 12.36 2.09 -1.06
N THR A 177 12.72 0.81 -1.06
CA THR A 177 11.80 -0.31 -1.29
C THR A 177 11.88 -1.32 -0.14
N LEU A 178 10.73 -1.67 0.42
CA LEU A 178 10.56 -2.77 1.36
C LEU A 178 10.22 -4.03 0.57
N ALA A 179 11.20 -4.92 0.42
CA ALA A 179 11.01 -6.24 -0.17
C ALA A 179 10.69 -7.27 0.92
N ILE A 180 9.64 -8.06 0.72
CA ILE A 180 9.31 -9.23 1.54
C ILE A 180 9.32 -10.46 0.64
N ARG A 181 10.17 -11.42 0.98
CA ARG A 181 10.45 -12.64 0.20
C ARG A 181 10.35 -13.84 1.13
N GLY A 182 9.29 -14.64 1.01
CA GLY A 182 9.02 -15.69 2.00
C GLY A 182 8.91 -15.14 3.43
N THR A 183 9.91 -15.41 4.27
CA THR A 183 10.07 -14.87 5.64
C THR A 183 11.17 -13.82 5.77
N GLU A 184 11.83 -13.45 4.67
CA GLU A 184 12.90 -12.44 4.67
C GLU A 184 12.31 -11.05 4.42
N VAL A 185 12.79 -10.07 5.17
CA VAL A 185 12.40 -8.66 5.05
C VAL A 185 13.63 -7.83 4.80
N THR A 186 13.61 -7.06 3.71
CA THR A 186 14.71 -6.19 3.31
C THR A 186 14.19 -4.80 3.02
N MET A 187 14.69 -3.80 3.74
CA MET A 187 14.49 -2.41 3.37
C MET A 187 15.76 -1.90 2.69
N ALA A 188 15.66 -1.63 1.39
CA ALA A 188 16.71 -1.01 0.62
C ALA A 188 16.37 0.47 0.38
N PHE A 189 17.38 1.34 0.34
CA PHE A 189 17.21 2.78 0.29
C PHE A 189 17.80 3.37 -0.99
N CYS A 190 17.12 4.40 -1.51
CA CYS A 190 17.59 5.11 -2.69
C CYS A 190 18.91 5.83 -2.40
N GLU A 191 19.89 5.73 -3.29
CA GLU A 191 21.20 6.38 -3.12
C GLU A 191 21.08 7.90 -2.97
N ASP A 192 20.19 8.55 -3.73
CA ASP A 192 19.93 9.99 -3.60
C ASP A 192 19.43 10.39 -2.21
N PHE A 193 18.69 9.50 -1.53
CA PHE A 193 18.27 9.72 -0.15
C PHE A 193 19.45 9.59 0.81
N LEU A 194 20.31 8.58 0.61
CA LEU A 194 21.53 8.40 1.41
C LEU A 194 22.52 9.56 1.23
N LEU A 195 22.66 10.07 0.01
CA LEU A 195 23.44 11.28 -0.32
C LEU A 195 22.80 12.54 0.26
N SER A 196 21.48 12.58 0.46
CA SER A 196 20.84 13.71 1.15
C SER A 196 21.10 13.68 2.66
N LEU A 197 21.36 12.49 3.23
CA LEU A 197 21.66 12.30 4.65
C LEU A 197 23.15 12.50 4.99
N ASN A 198 24.03 12.24 4.01
CA ASN A 198 25.47 12.26 4.19
C ASN A 198 26.11 13.25 3.22
N GLU A 199 27.11 14.00 3.68
CA GLU A 199 27.64 15.15 2.94
C GLU A 199 28.44 14.77 1.67
N SER A 200 28.78 13.48 1.48
CA SER A 200 29.58 13.02 0.34
C SER A 200 29.25 11.59 -0.11
N THR A 201 29.58 11.30 -1.38
CA THR A 201 29.48 9.95 -1.96
C THR A 201 30.37 8.93 -1.26
N ASP A 202 31.58 9.32 -0.86
CA ASP A 202 32.51 8.45 -0.10
C ASP A 202 31.90 7.99 1.23
N MET A 203 31.15 8.85 1.92
CA MET A 203 30.41 8.44 3.13
C MET A 203 29.31 7.41 2.84
N VAL A 204 28.60 7.57 1.73
CA VAL A 204 27.56 6.62 1.30
C VAL A 204 28.19 5.29 0.90
N GLU A 205 29.29 5.29 0.15
CA GLU A 205 30.02 4.07 -0.21
C GLU A 205 30.49 3.30 1.04
N LYS A 206 30.94 4.00 2.09
CA LYS A 206 31.29 3.37 3.37
C LYS A 206 30.09 2.74 4.06
N LEU A 207 28.92 3.38 4.06
CA LEU A 207 27.68 2.82 4.62
C LEU A 207 27.31 1.50 3.93
N LEU A 208 27.36 1.50 2.60
CA LEU A 208 27.02 0.35 1.76
C LEU A 208 28.04 -0.78 1.90
N THR A 209 29.34 -0.47 1.84
CA THR A 209 30.42 -1.47 1.99
C THR A 209 30.38 -2.16 3.35
N LYS A 210 30.03 -1.43 4.41
CA LYS A 210 29.85 -1.97 5.76
C LYS A 210 28.52 -2.71 5.96
N LYS A 211 27.64 -2.73 4.95
CA LYS A 211 26.29 -3.32 4.99
C LYS A 211 25.45 -2.78 6.15
N TRP A 212 25.66 -1.52 6.54
CA TRP A 212 24.81 -0.84 7.52
C TRP A 212 23.49 -0.38 6.91
N VAL A 213 23.48 -0.19 5.59
CA VAL A 213 22.33 0.14 4.75
C VAL A 213 22.44 -0.67 3.47
N ILE A 214 21.32 -1.01 2.85
CA ILE A 214 21.23 -1.72 1.57
C ILE A 214 20.80 -0.72 0.49
N SER A 215 21.47 -0.72 -0.67
CA SER A 215 21.10 0.13 -1.81
C SER A 215 19.89 -0.47 -2.56
N ASP A 216 19.00 0.38 -3.07
CA ASP A 216 17.86 -0.05 -3.88
C ASP A 216 18.25 -0.76 -5.18
N LYS A 217 19.45 -0.51 -5.71
CA LYS A 217 20.03 -1.27 -6.82
C LYS A 217 20.13 -2.77 -6.52
N GLU A 218 20.33 -3.12 -5.25
CA GLU A 218 20.43 -4.51 -4.80
C GLU A 218 19.07 -5.20 -4.67
N VAL A 219 17.94 -4.47 -4.73
CA VAL A 219 16.60 -5.07 -4.62
C VAL A 219 16.34 -6.07 -5.75
N THR A 220 16.86 -5.77 -6.94
CA THR A 220 16.78 -6.66 -8.12
C THR A 220 17.51 -7.99 -7.93
N LEU A 221 18.41 -8.06 -6.94
CA LEU A 221 19.19 -9.26 -6.62
C LEU A 221 18.46 -10.20 -5.66
N PHE A 222 17.28 -9.84 -5.14
CA PHE A 222 16.46 -10.73 -4.32
C PHE A 222 15.43 -11.45 -5.21
N PRO A 223 15.77 -12.63 -5.77
CA PRO A 223 14.86 -13.36 -6.64
C PRO A 223 13.58 -13.71 -5.87
N SER A 224 12.45 -13.69 -6.59
CA SER A 224 11.20 -14.18 -6.02
C SER A 224 11.30 -15.68 -5.73
N TYR A 225 10.85 -16.09 -4.55
CA TYR A 225 10.69 -17.51 -4.20
C TYR A 225 9.59 -18.18 -5.03
N PHE A 226 8.60 -17.40 -5.50
CA PHE A 226 7.40 -17.92 -6.18
C PHE A 226 7.24 -17.42 -7.63
N GLY A 227 8.27 -16.79 -8.19
CA GLY A 227 8.30 -16.31 -9.57
C GLY A 227 7.40 -15.10 -9.89
N ARG A 228 6.76 -14.50 -8.88
CA ARG A 228 5.92 -13.30 -9.02
C ARG A 228 6.06 -12.43 -7.77
N VAL A 229 6.25 -11.13 -7.98
CA VAL A 229 6.31 -10.13 -6.90
C VAL A 229 5.20 -9.11 -7.13
N HIS A 230 4.34 -8.93 -6.13
CA HIS A 230 3.33 -7.87 -6.16
C HIS A 230 3.98 -6.55 -5.78
N GLN A 231 3.79 -5.51 -6.59
CA GLN A 231 4.33 -4.19 -6.31
C GLN A 231 3.26 -3.32 -5.67
N PHE A 232 3.66 -2.51 -4.69
CA PHE A 232 2.83 -1.54 -4.02
C PHE A 232 3.56 -0.19 -4.04
N PRO A 233 2.84 0.93 -4.22
CA PRO A 233 1.39 1.05 -4.43
C PRO A 233 0.92 0.72 -5.86
N GLN A 234 1.78 0.17 -6.73
CA GLN A 234 1.45 -0.12 -8.13
C GLN A 234 1.00 -1.59 -8.32
N PHE A 235 -0.30 -1.86 -8.32
CA PHE A 235 -0.85 -3.21 -8.40
C PHE A 235 -2.13 -3.29 -9.25
N GLU A 236 -2.39 -4.41 -9.93
CA GLU A 236 -3.67 -4.64 -10.64
C GLU A 236 -4.76 -5.20 -9.70
N ILE A 237 -5.93 -4.57 -9.63
CA ILE A 237 -7.14 -5.17 -9.03
C ILE A 237 -8.00 -5.75 -10.16
N ARG A 238 -8.16 -7.07 -10.18
CA ARG A 238 -9.09 -7.74 -11.09
C ARG A 238 -10.41 -7.98 -10.38
N VAL A 239 -11.51 -7.47 -10.94
CA VAL A 239 -12.85 -7.82 -10.48
C VAL A 239 -13.17 -9.22 -11.00
N VAL A 240 -13.25 -10.19 -10.10
CA VAL A 240 -13.75 -11.53 -10.46
C VAL A 240 -15.27 -11.48 -10.37
N PRO A 241 -16.01 -11.85 -11.44
CA PRO A 241 -17.46 -11.95 -11.39
C PRO A 241 -17.86 -12.85 -10.22
N ARG A 242 -18.86 -12.44 -9.43
CA ARG A 242 -19.52 -13.39 -8.53
C ARG A 242 -20.00 -14.55 -9.39
N ARG A 243 -19.61 -15.78 -9.06
CA ARG A 243 -20.34 -16.93 -9.58
C ARG A 243 -21.77 -16.77 -9.07
N ILE A 244 -22.69 -16.47 -9.97
CA ILE A 244 -24.11 -16.61 -9.70
C ILE A 244 -24.29 -18.09 -9.34
N SER A 245 -24.67 -18.37 -8.11
CA SER A 245 -25.12 -19.71 -7.76
C SER A 245 -26.39 -19.98 -8.56
N LEU A 246 -26.51 -21.18 -9.12
CA LEU A 246 -27.67 -21.64 -9.90
C LEU A 246 -29.02 -21.50 -9.15
N THR A 247 -29.00 -21.18 -7.85
CA THR A 247 -30.18 -20.88 -7.03
C THR A 247 -30.76 -19.49 -7.23
N ASP A 248 -30.03 -18.54 -7.83
CA ASP A 248 -30.52 -17.16 -8.02
C ASP A 248 -31.30 -16.98 -9.34
N ILE A 249 -31.34 -18.00 -10.20
CA ILE A 249 -32.03 -17.96 -11.51
C ILE A 249 -33.50 -18.41 -11.38
N GLU A 250 -33.83 -19.21 -10.36
CA GLU A 250 -35.21 -19.71 -10.18
C GLU A 250 -36.18 -18.65 -9.63
N THR A 251 -35.69 -17.56 -9.04
CA THR A 251 -36.55 -16.47 -8.52
C THR A 251 -36.98 -15.46 -9.58
N PHE A 252 -36.38 -15.44 -10.77
CA PHE A 252 -36.77 -14.51 -11.85
C PHE A 252 -37.77 -15.11 -12.84
N THR A 253 -37.89 -16.44 -12.93
CA THR A 253 -38.80 -17.10 -13.88
C THR A 253 -40.25 -17.17 -13.41
N GLU A 254 -40.56 -16.92 -12.15
CA GLU A 254 -41.95 -16.93 -11.66
C GLU A 254 -42.69 -15.60 -11.87
N VAL A 255 -41.99 -14.49 -12.14
CA VAL A 255 -42.63 -13.15 -12.26
C VAL A 255 -43.12 -12.86 -13.69
N GLU A 256 -42.55 -13.50 -14.73
CA GLU A 256 -42.95 -13.26 -16.13
C GLU A 256 -44.18 -14.06 -16.61
N SER A 257 -44.68 -15.04 -15.83
CA SER A 257 -45.88 -15.79 -16.22
C SER A 257 -47.22 -15.11 -15.87
N GLY A 258 -47.20 -13.97 -15.17
CA GLY A 258 -48.40 -13.30 -14.65
C GLY A 258 -48.98 -12.15 -15.49
N MET A 259 -48.31 -11.72 -16.57
CA MET A 259 -48.74 -10.53 -17.34
C MET A 259 -48.88 -10.81 -18.84
N SER A 260 -49.75 -11.73 -19.21
CA SER A 260 -50.28 -11.81 -20.57
C SER A 260 -51.73 -12.29 -20.59
N SER A 261 -52.66 -11.41 -20.17
CA SER A 261 -54.05 -11.48 -20.64
C SER A 261 -54.83 -10.19 -20.32
N THR A 262 -54.81 -9.21 -21.21
CA THR A 262 -55.94 -8.28 -21.40
C THR A 262 -55.87 -7.72 -22.82
N GLY A 263 -56.52 -8.42 -23.75
CA GLY A 263 -56.72 -7.99 -25.12
C GLY A 263 -57.72 -6.84 -25.22
N ILE A 264 -57.33 -5.82 -25.97
CA ILE A 264 -58.13 -4.67 -26.38
C ILE A 264 -59.21 -5.14 -27.35
N LYS A 265 -60.48 -4.73 -27.14
CA LYS A 265 -61.54 -4.78 -28.14
C LYS A 265 -62.21 -3.40 -28.21
N GLY A 266 -61.83 -2.62 -29.22
CA GLY A 266 -62.59 -1.45 -29.67
C GLY A 266 -63.19 -1.78 -31.02
N ASN A 267 -64.51 -1.63 -31.18
CA ASN A 267 -65.15 -1.49 -32.48
C ASN A 267 -66.17 -0.35 -32.40
N VAL A 268 -66.13 0.44 -33.46
CA VAL A 268 -66.80 1.70 -33.76
C VAL A 268 -68.28 1.46 -34.12
N SER A 269 -69.14 2.41 -33.75
CA SER A 269 -70.50 2.56 -34.27
C SER A 269 -70.49 3.54 -35.45
N ASP A 270 -71.00 3.11 -36.60
CA ASP A 270 -72.05 3.76 -37.39
C ASP A 270 -72.45 2.85 -38.57
#